data_AF-A0A7S2MKE3-F1
#
_entry.id   AF-A0A7S2MKE3-F1
#
_cell.length_a   1.000
_cell.length_b   1.000
_cell.length_c   1.000
_cell.angle_alpha   90.00
_cell.angle_beta   90.00
_cell.angle_gamma   90.00
#
_symmetry.space_group_name_H-M   'P 1'
#
loop_
_entity.id
_entity.type
_entity.pdbx_description
1 polymer ?
#
loop_
_entity_poly.entity_id
_entity_poly.type
_entity_poly.pdbx_seq_one_letter_code
_entity_poly.pdbx_strand_id
1 'polypeptide(L)'
;MAQVSSYSPFPLLCRFAIACSQPSTIMGGKPSLCEDTSGMVGGRVAQSISAFADVTDNFDLPEGNVKKGEKYFKKYCSQCHSIYPDNRITRAGQTQLGPTLFNIYGRASGMEEIQNKQGDERVEGVLWTDGPLMNYMKNPRVMAQGRIQMNFRGINDFQMRVDIVHYMKTLNWENEILAHPEEKPASFAPLRWYQMMKKAENEKAAS
;
A
#
# COMPACT_ATOMS: atom_id res chain seq x y z
N MET A 1 -24.69 -51.80 38.80
CA MET A 1 -26.11 -51.43 38.95
C MET A 1 -26.34 -50.32 37.93
N ALA A 2 -26.89 -50.64 36.76
CA ALA A 2 -28.31 -50.44 36.39
C ALA A 2 -28.65 -48.94 36.25
N GLN A 3 -29.31 -48.40 35.23
CA GLN A 3 -29.96 -48.92 34.03
C GLN A 3 -30.32 -47.70 33.14
N VAL A 4 -30.38 -47.98 31.83
CA VAL A 4 -31.10 -47.42 30.66
C VAL A 4 -32.18 -46.31 30.77
N SER A 5 -32.43 -45.76 29.57
CA SER A 5 -33.68 -45.15 29.01
C SER A 5 -33.75 -43.61 29.01
N SER A 6 -34.16 -42.93 27.94
CA SER A 6 -34.70 -43.34 26.63
C SER A 6 -34.83 -42.13 25.69
N TYR A 7 -34.69 -42.40 24.39
CA TYR A 7 -35.14 -41.61 23.23
C TYR A 7 -36.57 -41.05 23.43
N SER A 8 -37.01 -39.95 22.80
CA SER A 8 -37.37 -39.84 21.37
C SER A 8 -38.14 -38.51 21.11
N PRO A 9 -38.72 -38.20 19.92
CA PRO A 9 -38.48 -36.98 19.15
C PRO A 9 -39.84 -36.26 18.87
N PHE A 10 -39.97 -35.54 17.74
CA PHE A 10 -41.19 -35.04 17.05
C PHE A 10 -41.17 -33.51 16.84
N PRO A 11 -41.71 -32.99 15.71
CA PRO A 11 -41.53 -33.42 14.32
C PRO A 11 -41.42 -32.26 13.31
N LEU A 12 -41.03 -32.58 12.07
CA LEU A 12 -41.39 -31.80 10.88
C LEU A 12 -42.92 -31.69 10.75
N LEU A 13 -43.43 -30.53 10.37
CA LEU A 13 -44.59 -30.47 9.48
C LEU A 13 -44.49 -29.31 8.48
N CYS A 14 -44.90 -29.67 7.27
CA CYS A 14 -44.84 -28.95 6.02
C CYS A 14 -46.16 -28.22 5.76
N ARG A 15 -46.11 -27.16 4.92
CA ARG A 15 -47.22 -26.54 4.16
C ARG A 15 -48.29 -25.74 4.94
N PHE A 16 -48.53 -24.49 4.53
CA PHE A 16 -49.64 -24.11 3.64
C PHE A 16 -49.70 -22.58 3.36
N ALA A 17 -50.03 -22.23 2.11
CA ALA A 17 -50.80 -21.07 1.61
C ALA A 17 -50.37 -19.64 2.03
N ILE A 18 -49.86 -18.80 1.13
CA ILE A 18 -50.62 -18.00 0.13
C ILE A 18 -52.01 -17.59 0.62
N ALA A 19 -52.13 -16.36 1.11
CA ALA A 19 -53.36 -15.58 1.06
C ALA A 19 -53.03 -14.10 0.84
N CYS A 20 -53.31 -13.63 -0.38
CA CYS A 20 -53.56 -12.22 -0.65
C CYS A 20 -54.74 -11.75 0.22
N SER A 21 -54.56 -10.66 0.96
CA SER A 21 -55.68 -9.90 1.52
C SER A 21 -55.32 -8.43 1.49
N GLN A 22 -55.68 -7.76 0.39
CA GLN A 22 -55.83 -6.31 0.44
C GLN A 22 -57.03 -5.96 1.34
N PRO A 23 -57.01 -4.74 1.90
CA PRO A 23 -58.18 -3.92 1.60
C PRO A 23 -57.85 -2.45 1.29
N SER A 24 -58.59 -1.97 0.30
CA SER A 24 -59.22 -0.65 0.19
C SER A 24 -58.33 0.60 0.11
N THR A 25 -58.18 1.05 -1.13
CA THR A 25 -58.20 2.43 -1.61
C THR A 25 -58.77 3.46 -0.63
N ILE A 26 -57.92 4.40 -0.22
CA ILE A 26 -58.32 5.79 0.05
C ILE A 26 -57.43 6.74 -0.75
N MET A 27 -58.08 7.77 -1.26
CA MET A 27 -57.63 8.68 -2.30
C MET A 27 -56.55 9.65 -1.84
N GLY A 28 -55.66 10.01 -2.77
CA GLY A 28 -55.04 11.34 -2.80
C GLY A 28 -53.64 11.45 -2.18
N GLY A 29 -52.61 11.14 -2.97
CA GLY A 29 -51.23 11.51 -2.69
C GLY A 29 -50.34 11.08 -3.84
N LYS A 30 -50.00 12.01 -4.75
CA LYS A 30 -49.09 11.73 -5.87
C LYS A 30 -47.75 11.19 -5.31
N PRO A 31 -47.22 10.06 -5.79
CA PRO A 31 -45.82 9.73 -5.55
C PRO A 31 -44.96 10.76 -6.28
N SER A 32 -44.29 11.61 -5.51
CA SER A 32 -43.33 12.59 -6.00
C SER A 32 -42.17 11.87 -6.67
N LEU A 33 -42.13 12.01 -7.99
CA LEU A 33 -40.99 11.82 -8.86
C LEU A 33 -39.81 12.63 -8.28
N CYS A 34 -38.72 11.97 -7.87
CA CYS A 34 -37.46 12.66 -7.61
C CYS A 34 -36.73 12.85 -8.94
N GLU A 35 -37.11 13.91 -9.66
CA GLU A 35 -36.25 14.52 -10.67
C GLU A 35 -35.39 15.61 -10.04
N ASP A 36 -34.21 15.75 -10.63
CA ASP A 36 -33.09 16.60 -10.29
C ASP A 36 -33.44 18.03 -9.88
N THR A 37 -32.85 18.50 -8.79
CA THR A 37 -32.58 19.92 -8.60
C THR A 37 -31.08 20.14 -8.47
N SER A 38 -30.50 20.56 -9.59
CA SER A 38 -29.29 21.37 -9.64
C SER A 38 -29.42 22.51 -8.63
N GLY A 39 -28.71 22.38 -7.51
CA GLY A 39 -28.67 23.33 -6.41
C GLY A 39 -27.22 23.66 -6.12
N MET A 40 -26.78 24.80 -6.65
CA MET A 40 -25.46 25.36 -6.49
C MET A 40 -25.17 25.64 -5.00
N VAL A 41 -24.37 24.79 -4.35
CA VAL A 41 -23.76 25.07 -3.05
C VAL A 41 -22.25 25.15 -3.25
N GLY A 42 -21.71 26.33 -3.02
CA GLY A 42 -20.27 26.58 -3.07
C GLY A 42 -19.52 25.74 -2.04
N GLY A 43 -18.80 24.74 -2.53
CA GLY A 43 -17.90 23.91 -1.74
C GLY A 43 -16.72 23.48 -2.62
N ARG A 44 -15.68 24.31 -2.70
CA ARG A 44 -14.41 23.94 -3.37
C ARG A 44 -13.57 23.02 -2.47
N VAL A 45 -14.05 21.85 -2.07
CA VAL A 45 -13.21 20.78 -1.48
C VAL A 45 -13.82 19.40 -1.70
N ALA A 46 -13.97 18.98 -2.96
CA ALA A 46 -14.08 17.57 -3.33
C ALA A 46 -13.82 17.46 -4.84
N GLN A 47 -12.61 17.77 -5.29
CA GLN A 47 -12.17 17.14 -6.53
C GLN A 47 -12.12 15.65 -6.24
N SER A 48 -13.09 14.91 -6.77
CA SER A 48 -13.20 13.49 -6.60
C SER A 48 -11.87 12.83 -6.96
N ILE A 49 -11.41 11.89 -6.12
CA ILE A 49 -10.21 11.09 -6.36
C ILE A 49 -10.21 10.50 -7.80
N SER A 50 -11.40 10.27 -8.35
CA SER A 50 -11.66 9.81 -9.72
C SER A 50 -11.19 10.75 -10.84
N ALA A 51 -11.06 12.06 -10.62
CA ALA A 51 -10.59 12.99 -11.65
C ALA A 51 -9.07 12.93 -11.85
N PHE A 52 -8.35 12.35 -10.87
CA PHE A 52 -6.89 12.25 -10.89
C PHE A 52 -6.39 10.81 -11.06
N ALA A 53 -7.18 9.81 -10.66
CA ALA A 53 -6.86 8.41 -10.90
C ALA A 53 -6.93 8.10 -12.40
N ASP A 54 -5.79 7.76 -12.99
CA ASP A 54 -5.71 7.17 -14.33
C ASP A 54 -5.98 5.66 -14.32
N VAL A 55 -6.04 5.08 -13.12
CA VAL A 55 -6.15 3.64 -12.89
C VAL A 55 -7.37 3.34 -12.03
N THR A 56 -8.19 2.38 -12.48
CA THR A 56 -9.40 1.90 -11.77
C THR A 56 -9.07 0.80 -10.75
N ASP A 57 -10.03 0.44 -9.90
CA ASP A 57 -9.82 -0.53 -8.82
C ASP A 57 -9.49 -1.96 -9.31
N ASN A 58 -9.92 -2.32 -10.53
CA ASN A 58 -9.60 -3.59 -11.20
C ASN A 58 -8.56 -3.36 -12.29
N PHE A 59 -7.32 -3.07 -11.89
CA PHE A 59 -6.24 -2.75 -12.81
C PHE A 59 -5.22 -3.87 -12.90
N ASP A 60 -5.00 -4.34 -14.13
CA ASP A 60 -3.92 -5.24 -14.47
C ASP A 60 -2.67 -4.43 -14.82
N LEU A 61 -1.60 -4.65 -14.06
CA LEU A 61 -0.31 -4.00 -14.31
C LEU A 61 0.28 -4.51 -15.64
N PRO A 62 0.53 -3.64 -16.63
CA PRO A 62 1.16 -4.06 -17.87
C PRO A 62 2.62 -4.47 -17.64
N GLU A 63 3.22 -5.13 -18.64
CA GLU A 63 4.62 -5.52 -18.55
C GLU A 63 5.55 -4.31 -18.35
N GLY A 64 6.55 -4.49 -17.51
CA GLY A 64 7.52 -3.45 -17.16
C GLY A 64 8.93 -4.00 -17.02
N ASN A 65 9.89 -3.08 -16.99
CA ASN A 65 11.30 -3.41 -16.93
C ASN A 65 11.88 -3.15 -15.54
N VAL A 66 12.19 -4.23 -14.81
CA VAL A 66 12.75 -4.19 -13.45
C VAL A 66 14.05 -3.38 -13.37
N LYS A 67 14.95 -3.50 -14.36
CA LYS A 67 16.24 -2.77 -14.37
C LYS A 67 16.06 -1.26 -14.56
N LYS A 68 15.02 -0.84 -15.30
CA LYS A 68 14.66 0.58 -15.40
C LYS A 68 13.98 1.05 -14.12
N GLY A 69 13.09 0.22 -13.57
CA GLY A 69 12.42 0.44 -12.30
C GLY A 69 13.39 0.73 -11.16
N GLU A 70 14.46 -0.06 -11.03
CA GLU A 70 15.53 0.15 -10.04
C GLU A 70 16.17 1.55 -10.18
N LYS A 71 16.49 1.97 -11.41
CA LYS A 71 17.08 3.29 -11.67
C LYS A 71 16.13 4.42 -11.27
N TYR A 72 14.84 4.29 -11.59
CA TYR A 72 13.85 5.28 -11.20
C TYR A 72 13.63 5.29 -9.69
N PHE A 73 13.56 4.13 -9.05
CA PHE A 73 13.46 4.01 -7.59
C PHE A 73 14.65 4.69 -6.89
N LYS A 74 15.88 4.48 -7.39
CA LYS A 74 17.08 5.15 -6.87
C LYS A 74 17.05 6.67 -7.03
N LYS A 75 16.37 7.17 -8.05
CA LYS A 75 16.23 8.61 -8.31
C LYS A 75 15.19 9.25 -7.37
N TYR A 76 14.02 8.63 -7.23
CA TYR A 76 12.85 9.23 -6.59
C TYR A 76 12.60 8.77 -5.16
N CYS A 77 12.88 7.50 -4.83
CA CYS A 77 12.44 6.86 -3.59
C CYS A 77 13.60 6.62 -2.61
N SER A 78 14.79 6.25 -3.10
CA SER A 78 15.90 5.82 -2.24
C SER A 78 16.51 6.92 -1.37
N GLN A 79 16.09 8.17 -1.53
CA GLN A 79 16.51 9.28 -0.67
C GLN A 79 15.77 9.23 0.68
N CYS A 80 14.52 8.77 0.66
CA CYS A 80 13.62 8.82 1.81
C CYS A 80 13.19 7.43 2.28
N HIS A 81 13.38 6.37 1.48
CA HIS A 81 12.94 5.01 1.81
C HIS A 81 14.09 4.00 1.80
N SER A 82 14.05 3.06 2.75
CA SER A 82 14.90 1.89 2.75
C SER A 82 14.25 0.75 1.96
N ILE A 83 15.09 -0.10 1.37
CA ILE A 83 14.68 -1.34 0.68
C ILE A 83 14.88 -2.58 1.55
N TYR A 84 15.41 -2.41 2.76
CA TYR A 84 15.76 -3.50 3.66
C TYR A 84 14.74 -3.62 4.79
N PRO A 85 14.54 -4.84 5.34
CA PRO A 85 13.57 -5.08 6.41
C PRO A 85 13.88 -4.32 7.70
N ASP A 86 15.14 -4.02 7.98
CA ASP A 86 15.60 -3.33 9.19
C ASP A 86 15.49 -1.79 9.11
N ASN A 87 14.89 -1.27 8.03
CA ASN A 87 14.79 0.16 7.74
C ASN A 87 16.15 0.90 7.84
N ARG A 88 17.25 0.21 7.51
CA ARG A 88 18.59 0.81 7.59
C ARG A 88 18.73 2.00 6.65
N ILE A 89 19.47 3.00 7.10
CA ILE A 89 19.96 4.09 6.27
C ILE A 89 20.99 3.52 5.28
N THR A 90 20.70 3.62 3.98
CA THR A 90 21.56 3.09 2.90
C THR A 90 22.71 4.03 2.53
N ARG A 91 22.64 5.32 2.90
CA ARG A 91 23.69 6.32 2.64
C ARG A 91 24.15 7.00 3.92
N ALA A 92 25.44 6.90 4.22
CA ALA A 92 26.03 7.55 5.39
C ALA A 92 25.74 9.06 5.41
N GLY A 93 25.35 9.60 6.57
CA GLY A 93 25.05 11.03 6.74
C GLY A 93 23.68 11.48 6.22
N GLN A 94 22.78 10.56 5.88
CA GLN A 94 21.38 10.88 5.58
C GLN A 94 20.46 10.36 6.69
N THR A 95 19.46 11.15 7.05
CA THR A 95 18.40 10.70 7.96
C THR A 95 17.30 10.05 7.14
N GLN A 96 16.88 8.84 7.53
CA GLN A 96 15.74 8.18 6.91
C GLN A 96 14.47 8.99 7.20
N LEU A 97 13.82 9.53 6.16
CA LEU A 97 12.62 10.37 6.31
C LEU A 97 11.31 9.56 6.27
N GLY A 98 11.31 8.42 5.58
CA GLY A 98 10.14 7.57 5.38
C GLY A 98 10.35 6.13 5.89
N PRO A 99 9.28 5.33 5.93
CA PRO A 99 9.33 3.93 6.36
C PRO A 99 10.03 3.06 5.32
N THR A 100 10.36 1.83 5.71
CA THR A 100 10.85 0.81 4.77
C THR A 100 9.78 0.43 3.74
N LEU A 101 10.20 0.30 2.48
CA LEU A 101 9.38 -0.19 1.38
C LEU A 101 9.60 -1.68 1.09
N PHE A 102 10.37 -2.36 1.94
CA PHE A 102 10.49 -3.80 1.87
C PHE A 102 9.15 -4.48 2.19
N ASN A 103 8.77 -5.45 1.36
CA ASN A 103 7.51 -6.19 1.42
C ASN A 103 6.26 -5.28 1.50
N ILE A 104 6.25 -4.18 0.74
CA ILE A 104 5.13 -3.24 0.69
C ILE A 104 3.95 -3.79 -0.11
N TYR A 105 4.20 -4.61 -1.14
CA TYR A 105 3.15 -5.14 -2.00
C TYR A 105 2.23 -6.08 -1.22
N GLY A 106 0.92 -5.80 -1.20
CA GLY A 106 -0.05 -6.51 -0.38
C GLY A 106 -0.08 -6.11 1.10
N ARG A 107 0.77 -5.18 1.54
CA ARG A 107 0.75 -4.65 2.92
C ARG A 107 -0.37 -3.62 3.07
N ALA A 108 -0.99 -3.57 4.26
CA ALA A 108 -1.88 -2.48 4.62
C ALA A 108 -1.08 -1.19 4.89
N SER A 109 -1.65 -0.05 4.53
CA SER A 109 -1.07 1.26 4.81
C SER A 109 -1.07 1.55 6.32
N GLY A 110 -0.11 2.36 6.78
CA GLY A 110 -0.03 2.78 8.18
C GLY A 110 0.55 1.78 9.18
N MET A 111 0.93 0.58 8.74
CA MET A 111 1.44 -0.49 9.63
C MET A 111 2.86 -0.25 10.18
N GLU A 112 3.73 0.43 9.42
CA GLU A 112 5.14 0.63 9.80
C GLU A 112 5.31 1.92 10.60
N GLU A 113 6.06 1.86 11.70
CA GLU A 113 6.39 3.03 12.52
C GLU A 113 7.66 3.73 12.01
N ILE A 114 7.66 5.06 12.03
CA ILE A 114 8.80 5.88 11.59
C ILE A 114 9.34 6.62 12.80
N GLN A 115 10.64 6.50 13.07
CA GLN A 115 11.29 7.07 14.26
C GLN A 115 11.11 8.60 14.41
N ASN A 116 10.95 9.33 13.32
CA ASN A 116 10.83 10.79 13.30
C ASN A 116 9.44 11.30 12.92
N LYS A 117 8.39 10.50 13.14
CA LYS A 117 7.04 10.89 12.78
C LYS A 117 6.52 12.02 13.67
N GLN A 118 6.23 13.18 13.08
CA GLN A 118 5.64 14.30 13.81
C GLN A 118 4.16 14.46 13.46
N GLY A 119 3.28 13.64 14.05
CA GLY A 119 1.82 13.78 13.90
C GLY A 119 1.12 12.57 13.27
N ASP A 120 -0.21 12.67 13.16
CA ASP A 120 -1.11 11.57 12.74
C ASP A 120 -1.41 11.56 11.23
N GLU A 121 -0.45 12.01 10.43
CA GLU A 121 -0.57 12.08 8.98
C GLU A 121 -0.24 10.70 8.39
N ARG A 122 -1.20 9.78 8.53
CA ARG A 122 -1.17 8.43 7.97
C ARG A 122 -2.13 8.35 6.79
N VAL A 123 -1.69 7.64 5.74
CA VAL A 123 -2.64 7.00 4.83
C VAL A 123 -3.06 5.72 5.53
N GLU A 124 -4.32 5.64 5.96
CA GLU A 124 -4.89 4.46 6.62
C GLU A 124 -5.93 3.80 5.70
N GLY A 125 -6.10 2.48 5.86
CA GLY A 125 -7.14 1.75 5.15
C GLY A 125 -6.89 1.47 3.66
N VAL A 126 -5.68 1.69 3.15
CA VAL A 126 -5.33 1.35 1.76
C VAL A 126 -4.52 0.05 1.73
N LEU A 127 -4.96 -0.90 0.92
CA LEU A 127 -4.15 -2.06 0.57
C LEU A 127 -3.23 -1.71 -0.60
N TRP A 128 -1.93 -1.92 -0.44
CA TRP A 128 -0.96 -1.61 -1.50
C TRP A 128 -0.96 -2.68 -2.59
N THR A 129 -1.90 -2.57 -3.53
CA THR A 129 -1.95 -3.34 -4.78
C THR A 129 -1.57 -2.46 -5.98
N ASP A 130 -1.57 -3.03 -7.19
CA ASP A 130 -1.12 -2.35 -8.41
C ASP A 130 -1.82 -1.00 -8.64
N GLY A 131 -3.15 -0.96 -8.61
CA GLY A 131 -3.92 0.28 -8.84
C GLY A 131 -3.66 1.40 -7.82
N PRO A 132 -3.87 1.14 -6.51
CA PRO A 132 -3.58 2.10 -5.44
C PRO A 132 -2.14 2.62 -5.47
N LEU A 133 -1.16 1.77 -5.75
CA LEU A 133 0.25 2.17 -5.82
C LEU A 133 0.54 3.07 -7.02
N MET A 134 -0.04 2.76 -8.19
CA MET A 134 0.05 3.59 -9.39
C MET A 134 -0.56 4.98 -9.16
N ASN A 135 -1.74 5.04 -8.54
CA ASN A 135 -2.43 6.30 -8.22
C ASN A 135 -1.65 7.11 -7.17
N TYR A 136 -1.09 6.44 -6.15
CA TYR A 136 -0.29 7.10 -5.10
C TYR A 136 0.99 7.73 -5.65
N MET A 137 1.70 7.02 -6.52
CA MET A 137 2.92 7.56 -7.14
C MET A 137 2.64 8.74 -8.06
N LYS A 138 1.43 8.84 -8.63
CA LYS A 138 1.05 9.96 -9.48
C LYS A 138 0.82 11.23 -8.66
N ASN A 139 0.10 11.13 -7.54
CA ASN A 139 -0.02 12.23 -6.58
C ASN A 139 -0.39 11.72 -5.18
N PRO A 140 0.59 11.64 -4.28
CA PRO A 140 0.35 11.10 -2.95
C PRO A 140 -0.46 12.06 -2.09
N ARG A 141 -0.42 13.38 -2.36
CA ARG A 141 -1.16 14.38 -1.59
C ARG A 141 -2.66 14.25 -1.80
N VAL A 142 -3.10 13.98 -3.03
CA VAL A 142 -4.53 13.80 -3.36
C VAL A 142 -5.05 12.51 -2.73
N MET A 143 -4.32 11.42 -2.89
CA MET A 143 -4.72 10.11 -2.36
C MET A 143 -4.82 10.11 -0.83
N ALA A 144 -3.93 10.83 -0.16
CA ALA A 144 -3.94 11.00 1.29
C ALA A 144 -4.74 12.20 1.80
N GLN A 145 -5.59 12.81 0.95
CA GLN A 145 -6.45 13.94 1.31
C GLN A 145 -5.70 15.12 1.98
N GLY A 146 -4.47 15.37 1.55
CA GLY A 146 -3.62 16.47 2.02
C GLY A 146 -2.79 16.17 3.28
N ARG A 147 -2.97 15.01 3.93
CA ARG A 147 -2.32 14.64 5.19
C ARG A 147 -1.10 13.74 4.98
N ILE A 148 0.00 14.26 4.41
CA ILE A 148 1.27 13.51 4.27
C ILE A 148 2.50 14.33 4.60
N GLN A 149 3.48 13.67 5.21
CA GLN A 149 4.83 14.21 5.43
C GLN A 149 5.78 13.97 4.26
N MET A 150 5.44 13.04 3.37
CA MET A 150 6.25 12.73 2.21
C MET A 150 6.25 13.89 1.21
N ASN A 151 7.37 14.63 1.12
CA ASN A 151 7.54 15.71 0.17
C ASN A 151 7.85 15.17 -1.25
N PHE A 152 6.83 14.63 -1.91
CA PHE A 152 6.93 14.09 -3.26
C PHE A 152 5.97 14.79 -4.21
N ARG A 153 6.48 15.18 -5.39
CA ARG A 153 5.67 15.86 -6.44
C ARG A 153 4.80 14.90 -7.24
N GLY A 154 5.14 13.61 -7.26
CA GLY A 154 4.50 12.62 -8.12
C GLY A 154 5.23 12.37 -9.43
N ILE A 155 4.89 11.26 -10.10
CA ILE A 155 5.40 10.84 -11.41
C ILE A 155 4.23 10.78 -12.39
N ASN A 156 4.25 11.67 -13.39
CA ASN A 156 3.19 11.73 -14.39
C ASN A 156 3.33 10.61 -15.45
N ASP A 157 4.56 10.20 -15.74
CA ASP A 157 4.83 9.15 -16.72
C ASP A 157 4.28 7.81 -16.22
N PHE A 158 3.41 7.20 -17.03
CA PHE A 158 2.75 5.94 -16.70
C PHE A 158 3.71 4.76 -16.75
N GLN A 159 4.54 4.65 -17.80
CA GLN A 159 5.46 3.51 -17.94
C GLN A 159 6.53 3.54 -16.85
N MET A 160 6.98 4.74 -16.46
CA MET A 160 7.92 4.90 -15.35
C MET A 160 7.34 4.37 -14.04
N ARG A 161 6.06 4.65 -13.75
CA ARG A 161 5.38 4.12 -12.57
C ARG A 161 5.26 2.59 -12.65
N VAL A 162 4.88 2.03 -13.81
CA VAL A 162 4.80 0.58 -14.03
C VAL A 162 6.15 -0.10 -13.74
N ASP A 163 7.23 0.42 -14.31
CA ASP A 163 8.58 -0.12 -14.10
C ASP A 163 8.98 -0.10 -12.62
N ILE A 164 8.63 0.97 -11.89
CA ILE A 164 8.86 1.07 -10.44
C ILE A 164 8.05 0.02 -9.66
N VAL A 165 6.77 -0.19 -9.99
CA VAL A 165 5.94 -1.21 -9.32
C VAL A 165 6.54 -2.59 -9.51
N HIS A 166 6.97 -2.93 -10.73
CA HIS A 166 7.64 -4.21 -11.01
C HIS A 166 8.91 -4.39 -10.18
N TYR A 167 9.72 -3.33 -10.03
CA TYR A 167 10.87 -3.37 -9.12
C TYR A 167 10.45 -3.54 -7.65
N MET A 168 9.42 -2.84 -7.19
CA MET A 168 8.93 -2.96 -5.81
C MET A 168 8.40 -4.35 -5.47
N LYS A 169 7.82 -5.07 -6.45
CA LYS A 169 7.42 -6.48 -6.29
C LYS A 169 8.60 -7.41 -6.00
N THR A 170 9.81 -7.05 -6.46
CA THR A 170 11.04 -7.82 -6.16
C THR A 170 11.61 -7.56 -4.77
N LEU A 171 11.11 -6.55 -4.05
CA LEU A 171 11.54 -6.19 -2.69
C LEU A 171 10.78 -7.03 -1.66
N ASN A 172 10.98 -8.34 -1.70
CA ASN A 172 10.32 -9.29 -0.82
C ASN A 172 11.36 -10.23 -0.17
N TRP A 173 10.87 -11.15 0.67
CA TRP A 173 11.71 -12.15 1.34
C TRP A 173 12.28 -13.21 0.39
N GLU A 174 11.80 -13.31 -0.84
CA GLU A 174 12.31 -14.27 -1.83
C GLU A 174 13.66 -13.82 -2.40
N ASN A 175 13.93 -12.51 -2.36
CA ASN A 175 15.24 -11.98 -2.72
C ASN A 175 16.21 -12.09 -1.54
N GLU A 176 16.96 -13.20 -1.50
CA GLU A 176 17.88 -13.55 -0.42
C GLU A 176 18.89 -12.43 -0.08
N ILE A 177 19.37 -11.71 -1.09
CA ILE A 177 20.33 -10.60 -0.93
C ILE A 177 19.73 -9.45 -0.12
N LEU A 178 18.42 -9.21 -0.27
CA LEU A 178 17.70 -8.15 0.45
C LEU A 178 17.09 -8.64 1.77
N ALA A 179 16.74 -9.92 1.85
CA ALA A 179 16.19 -10.56 3.04
C ALA A 179 17.23 -10.74 4.15
N HIS A 180 18.46 -11.09 3.78
CA HIS A 180 19.59 -11.27 4.68
C HIS A 180 20.72 -10.29 4.36
N PRO A 181 20.47 -9.00 4.57
CA PRO A 181 21.47 -7.99 4.26
C PRO A 181 22.64 -8.07 5.24
N GLU A 182 23.87 -7.93 4.73
CA GLU A 182 25.11 -7.97 5.52
C GLU A 182 25.00 -7.09 6.77
N GLU A 183 25.53 -7.57 7.89
CA GLU A 183 25.51 -6.85 9.15
C GLU A 183 26.22 -5.50 9.00
N LYS A 184 25.55 -4.43 9.43
CA LYS A 184 26.16 -3.10 9.39
C LYS A 184 27.26 -3.06 10.45
N PRO A 185 28.52 -2.75 10.08
CA PRO A 185 29.59 -2.65 11.06
C PRO A 185 29.29 -1.51 12.04
N ALA A 186 29.61 -1.74 13.32
CA ALA A 186 29.27 -0.83 14.42
C ALA A 186 29.77 0.62 14.21
N SER A 187 30.78 0.84 13.37
CA SER A 187 31.16 2.17 12.92
C SER A 187 31.81 2.18 11.53
N PHE A 188 31.76 3.34 10.87
CA PHE A 188 32.38 3.58 9.57
C PHE A 188 33.92 3.59 9.63
N ALA A 189 34.50 3.93 10.78
CA ALA A 189 35.96 4.00 10.98
C ALA A 189 36.64 2.61 10.88
N PRO A 190 36.15 1.55 11.56
CA PRO A 190 36.61 0.18 11.36
C PRO A 190 36.43 -0.34 9.94
N LEU A 191 35.33 0.03 9.27
CA LEU A 191 35.04 -0.37 7.90
C LEU A 191 36.10 0.10 6.91
N ARG A 192 36.44 1.39 6.96
CA ARG A 192 37.44 1.99 6.08
C ARG A 192 38.83 1.40 6.34
N TRP A 193 39.17 1.18 7.62
CA TRP A 193 40.40 0.50 8.01
C TRP A 193 40.45 -0.95 7.50
N TYR A 194 39.39 -1.72 7.70
CA TYR A 194 39.28 -3.11 7.22
C TYR A 194 39.42 -3.21 5.70
N GLN A 195 38.77 -2.32 4.94
CA GLN A 195 38.90 -2.27 3.49
C GLN A 195 40.32 -1.94 3.04
N MET A 196 41.01 -1.03 3.73
CA MET A 196 42.42 -0.72 3.46
C MET A 196 43.33 -1.92 3.72
N MET A 197 43.13 -2.62 4.84
CA MET A 197 43.92 -3.81 5.18
C MET A 197 43.69 -4.96 4.20
N LYS A 198 42.42 -5.25 3.86
CA LYS A 198 42.06 -6.31 2.91
C LYS A 198 42.56 -6.01 1.50
N LYS A 199 42.55 -4.74 1.09
CA LYS A 199 43.17 -4.30 -0.16
C LYS A 199 44.68 -4.55 -0.13
N ALA A 200 45.37 -4.19 0.96
CA ALA A 200 46.80 -4.42 1.11
C ALA A 200 47.18 -5.92 1.13
N GLU A 201 46.34 -6.78 1.73
CA GLU A 201 46.49 -8.24 1.70
C GLU A 201 46.35 -8.81 0.28
N ASN A 202 45.32 -8.37 -0.46
CA ASN A 202 45.11 -8.81 -1.84
C ASN A 202 46.23 -8.33 -2.78
N GLU A 203 46.74 -7.11 -2.59
CA GLU A 203 47.89 -6.59 -3.34
C GLU A 203 49.17 -7.38 -3.04
N LYS A 204 49.38 -7.82 -1.79
CA LYS A 204 50.48 -8.73 -1.41
C LYS A 204 50.32 -10.16 -1.93
N ALA A 205 49.08 -10.65 -2.03
CA ALA A 205 48.82 -11.98 -2.59
C ALA A 205 48.96 -12.01 -4.12
N ALA A 206 48.89 -10.85 -4.77
CA ALA A 206 49.05 -10.69 -6.21
C ALA A 206 50.50 -10.38 -6.66
N SER A 207 51.42 -10.17 -5.71
CA SER A 207 52.86 -9.94 -5.93
C SER A 207 53.69 -11.17 -5.64
#